data_AF-A0A7V5RZW4-F1
#
_entry.id   AF-A0A7V5RZW4-F1
#
_cell.length_a   1.000
_cell.length_b   1.000
_cell.length_c   1.000
_cell.angle_alpha   90.00
_cell.angle_beta   90.00
_cell.angle_gamma   90.00
#
_symmetry.space_group_name_H-M   'P 1'
#
loop_
_entity.id
_entity.type
_entity.pdbx_description
1 polymer ?
#
loop_
_entity_poly.entity_id
_entity_poly.type
_entity_poly.pdbx_seq_one_letter_code
_entity_poly.pdbx_strand_id
1 'polypeptide(L)'
;MRGVYRLRLWALLWGLLGAFAPALQQPPTEKIEKRISPHIVLFQEISSNPPLAIQGVRITPARAVSFRSTLGNDVVATEGALRGRELTSRMAWRHRAVAAINADFFDGGDPLGLCIVNGELVSEPFPGRPGVGWTATGQVVMGDPALDADVTRPDGAKLAITGINRVAKAEGDLVLFTPFYGATAGAAARGVAVILDALPRPVRVGATLQAIVREVREGSAAPIPPTGGVLFGTATQAEFL
;
A
#
# COMPACT_ATOMS: atom_id res chain seq x y z
N MET A 1 73.23 -33.15 27.75
CA MET A 1 72.28 -34.27 27.54
C MET A 1 71.15 -34.14 28.55
N ARG A 2 69.90 -34.41 28.13
CA ARG A 2 68.59 -34.19 28.83
C ARG A 2 68.13 -32.71 28.77
N GLY A 3 66.89 -32.36 28.40
CA GLY A 3 65.70 -33.11 28.01
C GLY A 3 64.64 -32.11 27.51
N VAL A 4 63.74 -32.59 26.64
CA VAL A 4 62.71 -31.81 25.92
C VAL A 4 61.35 -31.92 26.64
N TYR A 5 60.46 -30.96 26.35
CA TYR A 5 58.99 -30.96 26.48
C TYR A 5 58.37 -30.55 27.82
N ARG A 6 57.78 -29.34 27.86
CA ARG A 6 56.41 -29.09 28.38
C ARG A 6 55.80 -27.83 27.75
N LEU A 7 55.18 -28.00 26.59
CA LEU A 7 54.13 -27.10 26.10
C LEU A 7 52.92 -27.98 25.78
N ARG A 8 51.71 -27.46 26.05
CA ARG A 8 50.37 -28.01 25.75
C ARG A 8 49.73 -28.82 26.87
N LEU A 9 48.90 -28.15 27.67
CA LEU A 9 47.74 -28.82 28.28
C LEU A 9 46.58 -27.88 28.66
N TRP A 10 46.30 -26.79 27.93
CA TRP A 10 45.15 -25.92 28.24
C TRP A 10 44.24 -25.58 27.05
N ALA A 11 44.51 -26.11 25.85
CA ALA A 11 43.71 -25.82 24.64
C ALA A 11 42.77 -26.95 24.19
N LEU A 12 42.67 -28.07 24.93
CA LEU A 12 41.91 -29.25 24.50
C LEU A 12 40.55 -29.44 25.18
N LEU A 13 40.16 -28.54 26.11
CA LEU A 13 38.87 -28.66 26.82
C LEU A 13 37.74 -27.77 26.29
N TRP A 14 37.98 -26.91 25.30
CA TRP A 14 36.94 -26.12 24.64
C TRP A 14 36.56 -26.62 23.23
N GLY A 15 37.27 -27.63 22.71
CA GLY A 15 36.99 -28.19 21.37
C GLY A 15 35.92 -29.29 21.33
N LEU A 16 35.46 -29.80 22.48
CA LEU A 16 34.57 -30.96 22.56
C LEU A 16 33.14 -30.65 23.06
N LEU A 17 32.84 -29.40 23.43
CA LEU A 17 31.49 -28.98 23.83
C LEU A 17 30.62 -28.48 22.64
N GLY A 18 31.18 -28.37 21.44
CA GLY A 18 30.46 -27.92 20.24
C GLY A 18 29.85 -29.04 19.37
N ALA A 19 30.07 -30.32 19.68
CA ALA A 19 29.71 -31.43 18.79
C ALA A 19 28.33 -32.06 19.07
N PHE A 20 27.63 -31.63 20.12
CA PHE A 20 26.30 -32.13 20.50
C PHE A 20 25.33 -30.99 20.83
N ALA A 21 25.28 -29.95 19.99
CA ALA A 21 24.01 -29.25 19.85
C ALA A 21 23.13 -30.19 19.03
N PRO A 22 22.05 -30.79 19.59
CA PRO A 22 21.09 -31.48 18.74
C PRO A 22 20.65 -30.46 17.69
N ALA A 23 20.82 -30.80 16.41
CA ALA A 23 20.16 -30.05 15.35
C ALA A 23 18.69 -30.00 15.77
N LEU A 24 18.16 -28.79 16.03
CA LEU A 24 16.75 -28.62 16.35
C LEU A 24 15.99 -29.23 15.18
N GLN A 25 15.52 -30.47 15.36
CA GLN A 25 14.80 -31.18 14.34
C GLN A 25 13.51 -30.40 14.16
N GLN A 26 13.38 -29.73 13.01
CA GLN A 26 12.16 -28.98 12.74
C GLN A 26 10.98 -29.94 12.86
N PRO A 27 9.90 -29.52 13.55
CA PRO A 27 8.73 -30.37 13.71
C PRO A 27 8.27 -30.85 12.32
N PRO A 28 7.86 -32.12 12.19
CA PRO A 28 7.42 -32.66 10.91
C PRO A 28 6.32 -31.78 10.35
N THR A 29 6.59 -31.22 9.17
CA THR A 29 5.66 -30.33 8.47
C THR A 29 5.10 -31.09 7.28
N GLU A 30 3.78 -31.25 7.23
CA GLU A 30 3.10 -31.77 6.05
C GLU A 30 3.05 -30.70 4.98
N LYS A 31 3.47 -31.03 3.76
CA LYS A 31 3.45 -30.11 2.61
C LYS A 31 2.48 -30.63 1.56
N ILE A 32 1.49 -29.80 1.23
CA ILE A 32 0.51 -30.05 0.18
C ILE A 32 0.72 -29.00 -0.91
N GLU A 33 0.93 -29.42 -2.16
CA GLU A 33 1.09 -28.52 -3.29
C GLU A 33 0.08 -28.84 -4.40
N LYS A 34 -0.47 -27.78 -5.01
CA LYS A 34 -1.31 -27.87 -6.20
C LYS A 34 -0.79 -26.91 -7.26
N ARG A 35 -0.28 -27.45 -8.36
CA ARG A 35 0.15 -26.66 -9.51
C ARG A 35 -1.09 -26.14 -10.27
N ILE A 36 -1.20 -24.82 -10.39
CA ILE A 36 -2.29 -24.14 -11.12
C ILE A 36 -1.86 -23.87 -12.57
N SER A 37 -0.60 -23.47 -12.76
CA SER A 37 0.03 -23.26 -14.06
C SER A 37 1.55 -23.48 -13.96
N PRO A 38 2.32 -23.40 -15.06
CA PRO A 38 3.78 -23.45 -14.99
C PRO A 38 4.40 -22.40 -14.05
N HIS A 39 3.71 -21.26 -13.84
CA HIS A 39 4.21 -20.13 -13.06
C HIS A 39 3.52 -19.93 -11.71
N ILE A 40 2.50 -20.73 -11.39
CA ILE A 40 1.66 -20.55 -10.19
C ILE A 40 1.47 -21.90 -9.50
N VAL A 41 1.90 -21.99 -8.24
CA VAL A 41 1.70 -23.16 -7.37
C VAL A 41 1.04 -22.70 -6.08
N LEU A 42 -0.12 -23.26 -5.75
CA LEU A 42 -0.71 -23.15 -4.42
C LEU A 42 0.01 -24.14 -3.51
N PHE A 43 0.40 -23.71 -2.31
CA PHE A 43 0.99 -24.60 -1.32
C PHE A 43 0.32 -24.40 0.05
N GLN A 44 0.34 -25.46 0.84
CA GLN A 44 -0.02 -25.46 2.24
C GLN A 44 1.05 -26.21 3.02
N GLU A 45 1.51 -25.60 4.12
CA GLU A 45 2.43 -26.22 5.07
C GLU A 45 1.74 -26.31 6.43
N ILE A 46 1.65 -27.53 6.99
CA ILE A 46 0.96 -27.79 8.26
C ILE A 46 1.96 -28.33 9.27
N SER A 47 2.16 -27.58 10.36
CA SER A 47 2.91 -28.01 11.54
C SER A 47 1.92 -28.41 12.64
N SER A 48 2.15 -29.54 13.27
CA SER A 48 1.38 -30.01 14.43
C SER A 48 1.92 -29.46 15.76
N ASN A 49 3.17 -28.99 15.79
CA ASN A 49 3.79 -28.46 17.00
C ASN A 49 4.84 -27.36 16.69
N PRO A 50 4.51 -26.07 16.85
CA PRO A 50 3.20 -25.55 17.26
C PRO A 50 2.14 -25.81 16.17
N PRO A 51 0.84 -25.93 16.53
CA PRO A 51 -0.24 -26.00 15.56
C PRO A 51 -0.27 -24.75 14.67
N LEU A 52 0.09 -24.90 13.39
CA LEU A 52 0.14 -23.80 12.43
C LEU A 52 -0.12 -24.34 11.02
N ALA A 53 -1.00 -23.67 10.26
CA ALA A 53 -1.19 -23.92 8.84
C ALA A 53 -0.86 -22.64 8.06
N ILE A 54 0.16 -22.72 7.20
CA ILE A 54 0.54 -21.64 6.27
C ILE A 54 -0.01 -22.00 4.91
N GLN A 55 -0.75 -21.08 4.29
CA GLN A 55 -1.20 -21.20 2.90
C GLN A 55 -0.57 -20.08 2.10
N GLY A 56 -0.14 -20.38 0.88
CA GLY A 56 0.48 -19.39 0.03
C GLY A 56 0.46 -19.75 -1.43
N VAL A 57 0.74 -18.75 -2.26
CA VAL A 57 0.89 -18.90 -3.71
C VAL A 57 2.33 -18.61 -4.07
N ARG A 58 3.03 -19.61 -4.57
CA ARG A 58 4.37 -19.45 -5.12
C ARG A 58 4.25 -19.03 -6.57
N ILE A 59 4.82 -17.87 -6.89
CA ILE A 59 4.74 -17.26 -8.22
C ILE A 59 6.13 -17.16 -8.80
N THR A 60 6.30 -17.70 -10.01
CA THR A 60 7.50 -17.46 -10.82
C THR A 60 7.23 -16.25 -11.72
N PRO A 61 7.98 -15.14 -11.60
CA PRO A 61 7.79 -13.97 -12.46
C PRO A 61 7.89 -14.34 -13.94
N ALA A 62 6.91 -13.91 -14.72
CA ALA A 62 6.85 -14.10 -16.16
C ALA A 62 5.91 -13.04 -16.76
N ARG A 63 6.08 -12.71 -18.06
CA ARG A 63 5.22 -11.74 -18.75
C ARG A 63 3.72 -12.09 -18.69
N ALA A 64 3.40 -13.38 -18.58
CA ALA A 64 2.03 -13.89 -18.46
C ALA A 64 1.43 -13.74 -17.06
N VAL A 65 2.20 -13.29 -16.06
CA VAL A 65 1.76 -13.11 -14.68
C VAL A 65 1.82 -11.62 -14.32
N SER A 66 0.71 -11.07 -13.86
CA SER A 66 0.63 -9.68 -13.40
C SER A 66 0.09 -9.61 -11.98
N PHE A 67 0.69 -8.75 -11.16
CA PHE A 67 0.20 -8.39 -9.84
C PHE A 67 -0.64 -7.11 -9.94
N ARG A 68 -1.78 -7.08 -9.25
CA ARG A 68 -2.64 -5.90 -9.18
C ARG A 68 -3.13 -5.72 -7.76
N SER A 69 -2.95 -4.53 -7.24
CA SER A 69 -3.71 -3.98 -6.12
C SER A 69 -5.11 -3.59 -6.58
N THR A 70 -6.05 -3.59 -5.65
CA THR A 70 -7.43 -3.13 -5.87
C THR A 70 -8.03 -2.67 -4.56
N LEU A 71 -9.05 -1.83 -4.64
CA LEU A 71 -9.89 -1.44 -3.50
C LEU A 71 -11.13 -2.33 -3.41
N GLY A 72 -11.76 -2.36 -2.24
CA GLY A 72 -13.13 -2.86 -2.14
C GLY A 72 -14.08 -1.98 -2.94
N ASN A 73 -14.95 -2.57 -3.76
CA ASN A 73 -15.88 -1.85 -4.64
C ASN A 73 -15.22 -0.85 -5.63
N ASP A 74 -13.89 -0.93 -5.83
CA ASP A 74 -13.09 0.01 -6.64
C ASP A 74 -13.17 1.49 -6.24
N VAL A 75 -13.53 1.77 -4.97
CA VAL A 75 -13.70 3.12 -4.43
C VAL A 75 -13.31 3.17 -2.95
N VAL A 76 -12.73 4.27 -2.49
CA VAL A 76 -12.26 4.46 -1.11
C VAL A 76 -13.44 4.56 -0.13
N ALA A 77 -14.37 5.47 -0.40
CA ALA A 77 -15.48 5.76 0.48
C ALA A 77 -16.81 5.44 -0.21
N THR A 78 -17.59 4.58 0.44
CA THR A 78 -19.02 4.40 0.12
C THR A 78 -19.85 4.73 1.34
N GLU A 79 -21.08 5.16 1.08
CA GLU A 79 -22.12 5.13 2.10
C GLU A 79 -22.50 3.69 2.46
N GLY A 80 -23.19 3.51 3.58
CA GLY A 80 -23.69 2.21 4.04
C GLY A 80 -22.79 1.48 5.04
N ALA A 81 -23.31 0.37 5.58
CA ALA A 81 -22.71 -0.32 6.73
C ALA A 81 -21.29 -0.86 6.49
N LEU A 82 -20.97 -1.23 5.25
CA LEU A 82 -19.64 -1.73 4.91
C LEU A 82 -18.61 -0.63 4.72
N ARG A 83 -19.02 0.63 4.49
CA ARG A 83 -18.14 1.80 4.29
C ARG A 83 -17.00 1.50 3.31
N GLY A 84 -17.28 0.88 2.16
CA GLY A 84 -16.28 0.53 1.15
C GLY A 84 -15.63 -0.85 1.29
N ARG A 85 -15.81 -1.56 2.41
CA ARG A 85 -15.25 -2.91 2.60
C ARG A 85 -15.85 -3.94 1.63
N GLU A 86 -14.99 -4.84 1.16
CA GLU A 86 -15.37 -5.98 0.33
C GLU A 86 -14.60 -7.23 0.75
N LEU A 87 -15.23 -8.41 0.62
CA LEU A 87 -14.53 -9.67 0.85
C LEU A 87 -13.47 -9.90 -0.23
N THR A 88 -12.26 -10.32 0.16
CA THR A 88 -11.17 -10.64 -0.77
C THR A 88 -11.59 -11.66 -1.84
N SER A 89 -12.44 -12.63 -1.48
CA SER A 89 -12.98 -13.61 -2.44
C SER A 89 -13.89 -12.98 -3.51
N ARG A 90 -14.69 -11.97 -3.14
CA ARG A 90 -15.52 -11.22 -4.10
C ARG A 90 -14.67 -10.32 -5.00
N MET A 91 -13.66 -9.66 -4.43
CA MET A 91 -12.67 -8.89 -5.18
C MET A 91 -11.93 -9.78 -6.20
N ALA A 92 -11.48 -10.97 -5.77
CA ALA A 92 -10.84 -11.93 -6.66
C ALA A 92 -11.76 -12.36 -7.81
N TRP A 93 -13.02 -12.67 -7.50
CA TRP A 93 -13.99 -13.11 -8.50
C TRP A 93 -14.28 -12.03 -9.55
N ARG A 94 -14.59 -10.80 -9.14
CA ARG A 94 -14.94 -9.72 -10.09
C ARG A 94 -13.75 -9.26 -10.95
N HIS A 95 -12.54 -9.37 -10.42
CA HIS A 95 -11.29 -9.11 -11.17
C HIS A 95 -10.77 -10.32 -11.94
N ARG A 96 -11.47 -11.47 -11.87
CA ARG A 96 -11.05 -12.74 -12.50
C ARG A 96 -9.61 -13.13 -12.11
N ALA A 97 -9.25 -12.89 -10.86
CA ALA A 97 -7.94 -13.21 -10.33
C ALA A 97 -7.79 -14.72 -10.12
N VAL A 98 -6.61 -15.26 -10.43
CA VAL A 98 -6.26 -16.67 -10.15
C VAL A 98 -6.13 -16.92 -8.64
N ALA A 99 -5.64 -15.92 -7.91
CA ALA A 99 -5.55 -15.90 -6.45
C ALA A 99 -5.54 -14.46 -5.95
N ALA A 100 -5.94 -14.25 -4.69
CA ALA A 100 -5.86 -12.96 -4.01
C ALA A 100 -5.64 -13.17 -2.51
N ILE A 101 -5.02 -12.18 -1.88
CA ILE A 101 -4.85 -12.06 -0.43
C ILE A 101 -5.37 -10.69 0.01
N ASN A 102 -5.71 -10.52 1.29
CA ASN A 102 -5.85 -9.18 1.84
C ASN A 102 -4.47 -8.50 1.87
N ALA A 103 -4.46 -7.16 1.79
CA ALA A 103 -3.23 -6.38 1.71
C ALA A 103 -3.10 -5.42 2.91
N ASP A 104 -3.24 -4.11 2.68
CA ASP A 104 -2.93 -3.06 3.64
C ASP A 104 -3.94 -2.95 4.80
N PHE A 105 -3.58 -2.15 5.81
CA PHE A 105 -4.49 -1.64 6.83
C PHE A 105 -5.52 -0.69 6.22
N PHE A 106 -6.71 -0.61 6.82
CA PHE A 106 -7.79 0.24 6.33
C PHE A 106 -8.76 0.69 7.44
N ASP A 107 -9.48 1.80 7.22
CA ASP A 107 -10.72 2.16 7.93
C ASP A 107 -11.88 2.19 6.93
N GLY A 108 -12.79 1.21 7.01
CA GLY A 108 -13.77 1.01 5.94
C GLY A 108 -13.05 0.58 4.64
N GLY A 109 -13.21 1.31 3.56
CA GLY A 109 -12.52 1.10 2.28
C GLY A 109 -11.30 1.99 2.09
N ASP A 110 -11.00 2.87 3.05
CA ASP A 110 -9.88 3.81 3.01
C ASP A 110 -8.56 3.13 3.39
N PRO A 111 -7.59 2.97 2.45
CA PRO A 111 -6.28 2.43 2.76
C PRO A 111 -5.49 3.36 3.68
N LEU A 112 -4.89 2.79 4.73
CA LEU A 112 -4.06 3.53 5.68
C LEU A 112 -2.58 3.41 5.33
N GLY A 113 -2.24 3.79 4.10
CA GLY A 113 -0.90 3.63 3.54
C GLY A 113 -0.90 3.73 2.02
N LEU A 114 0.31 3.63 1.44
CA LEU A 114 0.49 3.77 0.01
C LEU A 114 -0.39 2.77 -0.76
N CYS A 115 -1.37 3.30 -1.48
CA CYS A 115 -2.19 2.51 -2.39
C CYS A 115 -2.08 3.11 -3.80
N ILE A 116 -1.54 2.32 -4.73
CA ILE A 116 -1.52 2.65 -6.15
C ILE A 116 -2.36 1.62 -6.87
N VAL A 117 -3.39 2.01 -7.63
CA VAL A 117 -4.23 1.10 -8.42
C VAL A 117 -4.08 1.43 -9.91
N ASN A 118 -3.62 0.47 -10.71
CA ASN A 118 -3.37 0.65 -12.16
C ASN A 118 -2.52 1.89 -12.49
N GLY A 119 -1.57 2.24 -11.61
CA GLY A 119 -0.69 3.39 -11.75
C GLY A 119 -1.24 4.70 -11.18
N GLU A 120 -2.48 4.73 -10.69
CA GLU A 120 -3.05 5.88 -10.01
C GLU A 120 -2.72 5.86 -8.52
N LEU A 121 -2.18 6.95 -7.99
CA LEU A 121 -2.05 7.18 -6.56
C LEU A 121 -3.45 7.38 -5.96
N VAL A 122 -3.91 6.38 -5.22
CA VAL A 122 -5.24 6.32 -4.62
C VAL A 122 -5.21 6.75 -3.16
N SER A 123 -4.18 6.40 -2.41
CA SER A 123 -3.96 6.82 -1.02
C SER A 123 -2.49 7.13 -0.81
N GLU A 124 -2.19 8.19 -0.06
CA GLU A 124 -0.83 8.60 0.24
C GLU A 124 -0.08 7.60 1.15
N PRO A 125 1.26 7.59 1.10
CA PRO A 125 2.05 6.88 2.09
C PRO A 125 1.74 7.30 3.53
N PHE A 126 1.70 6.32 4.43
CA PHE A 126 1.70 6.58 5.86
C PHE A 126 3.16 6.71 6.33
N PRO A 127 3.53 7.76 7.10
CA PRO A 127 4.91 7.98 7.52
C PRO A 127 5.54 6.77 8.22
N GLY A 128 6.72 6.35 7.73
CA GLY A 128 7.50 5.25 8.30
C GLY A 128 6.91 3.86 8.07
N ARG A 129 5.90 3.72 7.18
CA ARG A 129 5.37 2.40 6.80
C ARG A 129 5.98 1.92 5.50
N PRO A 130 6.60 0.73 5.47
CA PRO A 130 7.13 0.19 4.25
C PRO A 130 6.01 -0.15 3.27
N GLY A 131 6.23 0.16 2.00
CA GLY A 131 5.39 -0.25 0.88
C GLY A 131 6.04 -1.35 0.06
N VAL A 132 5.22 -2.18 -0.57
CA VAL A 132 5.64 -3.15 -1.59
C VAL A 132 4.84 -2.94 -2.87
N GLY A 133 5.50 -3.03 -4.01
CA GLY A 133 4.89 -2.93 -5.32
C GLY A 133 5.60 -3.79 -6.34
N TRP A 134 5.03 -3.85 -7.54
CA TRP A 134 5.61 -4.53 -8.68
C TRP A 134 5.68 -3.58 -9.85
N THR A 135 6.80 -3.59 -10.57
CA THR A 135 6.91 -2.88 -11.84
C THR A 135 6.09 -3.61 -12.92
N ALA A 136 5.89 -2.96 -14.07
CA ALA A 136 5.23 -3.57 -15.21
C ALA A 136 5.94 -4.84 -15.74
N THR A 137 7.22 -5.02 -15.42
CA THR A 137 8.02 -6.21 -15.78
C THR A 137 8.01 -7.29 -14.70
N GLY A 138 7.28 -7.08 -13.60
CA GLY A 138 7.14 -8.04 -12.49
C GLY A 138 8.27 -7.99 -11.46
N GLN A 139 9.18 -7.00 -11.53
CA GLN A 139 10.18 -6.79 -10.48
C GLN A 139 9.50 -6.27 -9.21
N VAL A 140 9.85 -6.86 -8.08
CA VAL A 140 9.41 -6.41 -6.75
C VAL A 140 10.18 -5.15 -6.34
N VAL A 141 9.47 -4.15 -5.86
CA VAL A 141 10.01 -2.92 -5.28
C VAL A 141 9.51 -2.82 -3.84
N MET A 142 10.41 -2.55 -2.91
CA MET A 142 10.09 -2.31 -1.50
C MET A 142 10.85 -1.08 -1.01
N GLY A 143 10.25 -0.31 -0.11
CA GLY A 143 10.87 0.87 0.47
C GLY A 143 9.96 1.54 1.49
N ASP A 144 10.39 2.69 2.00
CA ASP A 144 9.62 3.55 2.91
C ASP A 144 9.21 4.83 2.17
N PRO A 145 8.07 4.80 1.44
CA PRO A 145 7.67 5.91 0.59
C PRO A 145 7.19 7.11 1.41
N ALA A 146 7.44 8.32 0.90
CA ALA A 146 6.89 9.56 1.42
C ALA A 146 6.11 10.28 0.31
N LEU A 147 5.08 11.04 0.68
CA LEU A 147 4.38 11.90 -0.26
C LEU A 147 5.22 13.16 -0.54
N ASP A 148 5.57 13.37 -1.80
CA ASP A 148 6.16 14.61 -2.30
C ASP A 148 5.30 15.10 -3.47
N ALA A 149 4.41 16.04 -3.19
CA ALA A 149 3.47 16.59 -4.15
C ALA A 149 3.14 18.04 -3.78
N ASP A 150 3.04 18.90 -4.79
CA ASP A 150 2.62 20.29 -4.64
C ASP A 150 1.54 20.67 -5.65
N VAL A 151 0.73 21.65 -5.29
CA VAL A 151 -0.07 22.42 -6.23
C VAL A 151 0.68 23.70 -6.56
N THR A 152 0.67 24.08 -7.84
CA THR A 152 1.21 25.35 -8.32
C THR A 152 0.07 26.20 -8.90
N ARG A 153 -0.11 27.41 -8.38
CA ARG A 153 -1.09 28.39 -8.91
C ARG A 153 -0.57 29.08 -10.19
N PRO A 154 -1.44 29.73 -10.97
CA PRO A 154 -1.02 30.48 -12.17
C PRO A 154 0.01 31.58 -11.91
N ASP A 155 0.03 32.15 -10.70
CA ASP A 155 1.03 33.15 -10.27
C ASP A 155 2.39 32.55 -9.86
N GLY A 156 2.52 31.22 -9.94
CA GLY A 156 3.74 30.49 -9.58
C GLY A 156 3.84 30.13 -8.10
N ALA A 157 2.90 30.55 -7.25
CA ALA A 157 2.90 30.17 -5.84
C ALA A 157 2.67 28.66 -5.68
N LYS A 158 3.42 28.03 -4.77
CA LYS A 158 3.37 26.60 -4.51
C LYS A 158 2.91 26.29 -3.10
N LEU A 159 2.16 25.21 -2.94
CA LEU A 159 1.81 24.66 -1.63
C LEU A 159 1.81 23.14 -1.66
N ALA A 160 2.36 22.52 -0.62
CA ALA A 160 2.43 21.06 -0.52
C ALA A 160 1.03 20.45 -0.32
N ILE A 161 0.75 19.38 -1.06
CA ILE A 161 -0.44 18.54 -0.86
C ILE A 161 -0.15 17.61 0.32
N THR A 162 -1.03 17.59 1.31
CA THR A 162 -0.87 16.83 2.55
C THR A 162 -1.64 15.51 2.57
N GLY A 163 -2.46 15.23 1.55
CA GLY A 163 -3.19 13.97 1.45
C GLY A 163 -3.89 13.76 0.12
N ILE A 164 -4.29 12.52 -0.14
CA ILE A 164 -4.96 12.05 -1.35
C ILE A 164 -6.18 11.21 -0.96
N ASN A 165 -7.37 11.56 -1.46
CA ASN A 165 -8.60 10.79 -1.26
C ASN A 165 -8.87 10.37 0.20
N ARG A 166 -8.68 11.27 1.16
CA ARG A 166 -9.07 11.08 2.56
C ARG A 166 -9.82 12.30 3.07
N VAL A 167 -10.57 12.18 4.16
CA VAL A 167 -11.17 13.38 4.79
C VAL A 167 -10.06 14.36 5.19
N ALA A 168 -10.25 15.65 4.87
CA ALA A 168 -9.40 16.73 5.38
C ALA A 168 -9.78 17.00 6.84
N LYS A 169 -8.96 16.53 7.78
CA LYS A 169 -9.28 16.47 9.21
C LYS A 169 -8.49 17.48 10.03
N ALA A 170 -7.25 17.77 9.64
CA ALA A 170 -6.35 18.63 10.38
C ALA A 170 -6.50 20.09 9.96
N GLU A 171 -6.11 21.01 10.83
CA GLU A 171 -5.82 22.39 10.43
C GLU A 171 -4.61 22.40 9.51
N GLY A 172 -4.69 23.16 8.41
CA GLY A 172 -3.63 23.21 7.40
C GLY A 172 -3.55 21.97 6.51
N ASP A 173 -4.62 21.17 6.43
CA ASP A 173 -4.74 20.12 5.43
C ASP A 173 -4.95 20.74 4.04
N LEU A 174 -4.26 20.20 3.03
CA LEU A 174 -4.51 20.42 1.61
C LEU A 174 -4.63 19.06 0.92
N VAL A 175 -5.85 18.62 0.67
CA VAL A 175 -6.12 17.26 0.20
C VAL A 175 -6.66 17.27 -1.23
N LEU A 176 -6.06 16.45 -2.10
CA LEU A 176 -6.57 16.19 -3.44
C LEU A 176 -7.55 15.02 -3.44
N PHE A 177 -8.77 15.27 -3.87
CA PHE A 177 -9.80 14.26 -4.11
C PHE A 177 -9.95 14.01 -5.59
N THR A 178 -9.95 12.73 -5.95
CA THR A 178 -10.24 12.20 -7.27
C THR A 178 -11.51 11.35 -7.20
N PRO A 179 -12.09 10.94 -8.34
CA PRO A 179 -13.21 10.00 -8.35
C PRO A 179 -12.96 8.66 -7.63
N PHE A 180 -11.71 8.29 -7.32
CA PHE A 180 -11.44 7.11 -6.49
C PHE A 180 -11.90 7.29 -5.04
N TYR A 181 -12.02 8.53 -4.55
CA TYR A 181 -12.55 8.77 -3.21
C TYR A 181 -14.01 8.36 -3.10
N GLY A 182 -14.81 8.79 -4.07
CA GLY A 182 -16.27 8.71 -4.06
C GLY A 182 -16.86 9.94 -4.77
N ALA A 183 -18.16 10.18 -4.57
CA ALA A 183 -18.87 11.28 -5.25
C ALA A 183 -18.70 12.65 -4.57
N THR A 184 -18.27 12.68 -3.30
CA THR A 184 -18.26 13.89 -2.47
C THR A 184 -16.96 13.97 -1.69
N ALA A 185 -16.20 15.04 -1.88
CA ALA A 185 -15.05 15.39 -1.05
C ALA A 185 -15.55 15.94 0.29
N GLY A 186 -14.82 15.67 1.38
CA GLY A 186 -15.25 16.04 2.73
C GLY A 186 -14.13 16.48 3.64
N ALA A 187 -14.46 17.39 4.55
CA ALA A 187 -13.60 17.91 5.60
C ALA A 187 -14.30 17.88 6.96
N ALA A 188 -13.52 17.77 8.04
CA ALA A 188 -14.04 17.80 9.41
C ALA A 188 -14.45 19.21 9.87
N ALA A 189 -13.87 20.25 9.26
CA ALA A 189 -14.16 21.65 9.52
C ALA A 189 -14.47 22.40 8.22
N ARG A 190 -14.96 23.65 8.35
CA ARG A 190 -15.11 24.53 7.19
C ARG A 190 -13.73 24.88 6.62
N GLY A 191 -13.68 24.96 5.30
CA GLY A 191 -12.52 25.37 4.51
C GLY A 191 -12.95 25.80 3.11
N VAL A 192 -12.02 25.72 2.16
CA VAL A 192 -12.25 26.06 0.75
C VAL A 192 -12.08 24.81 -0.11
N ALA A 193 -13.06 24.56 -0.97
CA ALA A 193 -13.03 23.53 -1.99
C ALA A 193 -12.89 24.18 -3.37
N VAL A 194 -11.83 23.84 -4.08
CA VAL A 194 -11.64 24.17 -5.50
C VAL A 194 -12.07 22.95 -6.32
N ILE A 195 -13.21 23.08 -7.00
CA ILE A 195 -13.73 22.04 -7.89
C ILE A 195 -12.99 22.16 -9.22
N LEU A 196 -12.37 21.05 -9.64
CA LEU A 196 -11.49 20.97 -10.79
C LEU A 196 -12.17 20.22 -11.94
N ASP A 197 -12.08 20.79 -13.13
CA ASP A 197 -12.38 20.14 -14.39
C ASP A 197 -11.12 19.60 -15.09
N ALA A 198 -11.32 18.56 -15.88
CA ALA A 198 -10.30 17.98 -16.76
C ALA A 198 -8.99 17.58 -16.04
N LEU A 199 -9.06 17.13 -14.78
CA LEU A 199 -7.92 16.57 -14.06
C LEU A 199 -7.46 15.27 -14.75
N PRO A 200 -6.28 15.22 -15.38
CA PRO A 200 -5.87 14.06 -16.14
C PRO A 200 -5.65 12.85 -15.23
N ARG A 201 -6.12 11.69 -15.69
CA ARG A 201 -6.04 10.43 -14.96
C ARG A 201 -5.24 9.39 -15.77
N PRO A 202 -4.54 8.46 -15.10
CA PRO A 202 -4.37 8.40 -13.65
C PRO A 202 -3.39 9.44 -13.12
N VAL A 203 -3.58 9.83 -11.86
CA VAL A 203 -2.64 10.65 -11.09
C VAL A 203 -1.41 9.79 -10.76
N ARG A 204 -0.36 9.88 -11.58
CA ARG A 204 0.86 9.07 -11.44
C ARG A 204 1.91 9.77 -10.61
N VAL A 205 2.68 9.00 -9.86
CA VAL A 205 3.93 9.47 -9.23
C VAL A 205 4.87 10.02 -10.32
N GLY A 206 5.47 11.19 -10.06
CA GLY A 206 6.38 11.87 -10.98
C GLY A 206 5.70 12.60 -12.14
N ALA A 207 4.36 12.67 -12.18
CA ALA A 207 3.64 13.43 -13.19
C ALA A 207 3.38 14.88 -12.74
N THR A 208 3.44 15.81 -13.70
CA THR A 208 2.87 17.15 -13.56
C THR A 208 1.53 17.17 -14.29
N LEU A 209 0.48 17.57 -13.58
CA LEU A 209 -0.89 17.60 -14.10
C LEU A 209 -1.42 19.03 -14.10
N GLN A 210 -2.26 19.35 -15.08
CA GLN A 210 -2.97 20.62 -15.16
C GLN A 210 -4.47 20.34 -15.13
N ALA A 211 -5.20 21.12 -14.36
CA ALA A 211 -6.65 21.07 -14.29
C ALA A 211 -7.22 22.49 -14.37
N ILE A 212 -8.50 22.60 -14.71
CA ILE A 212 -9.19 23.88 -14.86
C ILE A 212 -10.03 24.10 -13.60
N VAL A 213 -9.92 25.28 -12.98
CA VAL A 213 -10.80 25.65 -11.87
C VAL A 213 -12.20 25.88 -12.44
N ARG A 214 -13.17 25.06 -12.01
CA ARG A 214 -14.59 25.22 -12.34
C ARG A 214 -15.27 26.19 -11.38
N GLU A 215 -15.07 25.97 -10.09
CA GLU A 215 -15.75 26.68 -9.00
C GLU A 215 -14.85 26.67 -7.77
N VAL A 216 -14.82 27.78 -7.04
CA VAL A 216 -14.25 27.86 -5.70
C VAL A 216 -15.39 28.14 -4.73
N ARG A 217 -15.49 27.35 -3.66
CA ARG A 217 -16.55 27.52 -2.68
C ARG A 217 -16.08 27.22 -1.27
N GLU A 218 -16.66 27.92 -0.31
CA GLU A 218 -16.52 27.57 1.09
C GLU A 218 -17.48 26.46 1.51
N GLY A 219 -17.05 25.66 2.48
CA GLY A 219 -17.89 24.64 3.10
C GLY A 219 -17.07 23.57 3.78
N SER A 220 -17.70 22.45 4.12
CA SER A 220 -17.03 21.23 4.62
C SER A 220 -17.17 20.06 3.66
N ALA A 221 -17.77 20.27 2.48
CA ALA A 221 -17.93 19.24 1.45
C ALA A 221 -18.12 19.87 0.07
N ALA A 222 -17.76 19.12 -0.97
CA ALA A 222 -17.98 19.50 -2.37
C ALA A 222 -18.16 18.26 -3.26
N PRO A 223 -18.99 18.32 -4.32
CA PRO A 223 -19.12 17.22 -5.27
C PRO A 223 -17.82 17.04 -6.07
N ILE A 224 -17.43 15.79 -6.29
CA ILE A 224 -16.26 15.42 -7.11
C ILE A 224 -16.74 15.18 -8.55
N PRO A 225 -16.29 15.98 -9.54
CA PRO A 225 -16.66 15.76 -10.94
C PRO A 225 -16.09 14.42 -11.47
N PRO A 226 -16.85 13.64 -12.28
CA PRO A 226 -16.38 12.34 -12.79
C PRO A 226 -15.10 12.39 -13.64
N THR A 227 -14.85 13.51 -14.32
CA THR A 227 -13.67 13.75 -15.18
C THR A 227 -12.72 14.78 -14.56
N GLY A 228 -12.84 15.03 -13.26
CA GLY A 228 -12.18 16.11 -12.55
C GLY A 228 -11.70 15.70 -11.17
N GLY A 229 -11.73 16.64 -10.25
CA GLY A 229 -11.33 16.42 -8.85
C GLY A 229 -11.76 17.58 -7.96
N VAL A 230 -11.37 17.52 -6.69
CA VAL A 230 -11.50 18.63 -5.76
C VAL A 230 -10.18 18.79 -5.03
N LEU A 231 -9.66 20.00 -4.97
CA LEU A 231 -8.60 20.36 -4.04
C LEU A 231 -9.24 21.04 -2.83
N PHE A 232 -9.03 20.51 -1.63
CA PHE A 232 -9.67 21.00 -0.42
C PHE A 232 -8.64 21.49 0.58
N GLY A 233 -8.73 22.76 0.99
CA GLY A 233 -7.84 23.39 1.96
C GLY A 233 -8.56 23.76 3.26
N THR A 234 -7.90 23.60 4.40
CA THR A 234 -8.39 24.03 5.72
C THR A 234 -7.46 25.09 6.33
N ALA A 235 -7.99 25.95 7.20
CA ALA A 235 -7.22 27.02 7.87
C ALA A 235 -6.38 27.84 6.86
N THR A 236 -5.08 28.02 7.09
CA THR A 236 -4.16 28.77 6.21
C THR A 236 -4.07 28.21 4.78
N GLN A 237 -4.40 26.93 4.57
CA GLN A 237 -4.35 26.29 3.27
C GLN A 237 -5.61 26.64 2.48
N ALA A 238 -6.69 27.01 3.17
CA ALA A 238 -7.87 27.58 2.54
C ALA A 238 -7.61 29.00 2.00
N GLU A 239 -6.77 29.79 2.67
CA GLU A 239 -6.39 31.15 2.20
C GLU A 239 -5.50 31.12 0.95
N PHE A 240 -4.80 30.01 0.71
CA PHE A 240 -4.00 29.81 -0.48
C PHE A 240 -4.86 29.54 -1.74
N LEU A 241 -6.03 28.90 -1.56
CA LEU A 241 -6.92 28.45 -2.64
C LEU A 241 -7.82 29.58 -3.17
#